data_AF-A0A3C0JPX4-F1
#
_entry.id   AF-A0A3C0JPX4-F1
#
_cell.length_a   1.000
_cell.length_b   1.000
_cell.length_c   1.000
_cell.angle_alpha   90.00
_cell.angle_beta   90.00
_cell.angle_gamma   90.00
#
_symmetry.space_group_name_H-M   'P 1'
#
loop_
_entity.id
_entity.type
_entity.pdbx_description
1 polymer ?
#
loop_
_entity_poly.entity_id
_entity_poly.type
_entity_poly.pdbx_seq_one_letter_code
_entity_poly.pdbx_strand_id
1 'polypeptide(L)'
;MKLLVISGGRHPYEESTPVLETFLKAAGHELTVTEDASVLGRAAELNGYDALVFNTRREDIAGFGDWALSTDEQNGMKAYINSGKGFVCLHISTCLPSGWPEYHDITGGGWISGTSFHPPYG
;
A
#
# COMPACT_ATOMS: atom_id res chain seq x y z
N MET A 1 16.35 -8.45 3.79
CA MET A 1 15.69 -7.13 3.91
C MET A 1 14.57 -7.26 4.93
N LYS A 2 14.31 -6.20 5.68
CA LYS A 2 13.17 -6.09 6.57
C LYS A 2 12.04 -5.34 5.86
N LEU A 3 10.93 -6.03 5.63
CA LEU A 3 9.81 -5.56 4.81
C LEU A 3 8.61 -5.26 5.70
N LEU A 4 7.97 -4.12 5.45
CA LEU A 4 6.66 -3.80 6.02
C LEU A 4 5.60 -4.03 4.95
N VAL A 5 4.68 -4.95 5.20
CA VAL A 5 3.53 -5.20 4.34
C VAL A 5 2.30 -4.54 4.96
N ILE A 6 1.74 -3.54 4.27
CA ILE A 6 0.42 -2.99 4.61
C ILE A 6 -0.63 -3.78 3.85
N SER A 7 -1.50 -4.46 4.59
CA SER A 7 -2.57 -5.33 4.11
C SER A 7 -3.95 -4.74 4.41
N GLY A 8 -5.02 -5.45 4.05
CA GLY A 8 -6.38 -5.15 4.43
C GLY A 8 -7.07 -4.17 3.48
N GLY A 9 -8.36 -3.91 3.74
CA GLY A 9 -9.22 -3.11 2.89
C GLY A 9 -10.13 -3.99 2.03
N ARG A 10 -10.59 -3.45 0.90
CA ARG A 10 -11.73 -4.02 0.17
C ARG A 10 -11.35 -5.03 -0.90
N HIS A 11 -10.65 -6.11 -0.56
CA HIS A 11 -10.35 -7.28 -1.40
C HIS A 11 -10.08 -8.49 -0.50
N PRO A 12 -10.05 -9.75 -1.00
CA PRO A 12 -9.75 -10.93 -0.19
C PRO A 12 -8.26 -11.01 0.19
N TYR A 13 -7.77 -10.06 0.98
CA TYR A 13 -6.38 -9.99 1.42
C TYR A 13 -6.04 -11.09 2.42
N GLU A 14 -7.02 -11.62 3.13
CA GLU A 14 -6.90 -12.83 3.94
C GLU A 14 -6.46 -14.06 3.13
N GLU A 15 -6.72 -14.08 1.82
CA GLU A 15 -6.25 -15.13 0.92
C GLU A 15 -4.88 -14.80 0.32
N SER A 16 -4.66 -13.55 -0.10
CA SER A 16 -3.43 -13.17 -0.83
C SER A 16 -2.24 -12.88 0.09
N THR A 17 -2.46 -12.29 1.27
CA THR A 17 -1.39 -11.89 2.19
C THR A 17 -0.60 -13.08 2.75
N PRO A 18 -1.21 -14.22 3.16
CA PRO A 18 -0.45 -15.40 3.59
C PRO A 18 0.43 -16.00 2.48
N VAL A 19 -0.05 -15.94 1.23
CA VAL A 19 0.71 -16.40 0.06
C VAL A 19 1.92 -15.50 -0.17
N LEU A 20 1.71 -14.17 -0.19
CA LEU A 20 2.78 -13.18 -0.30
C LEU A 20 3.82 -13.33 0.82
N GLU A 21 3.35 -13.50 2.06
CA GLU A 21 4.20 -13.69 3.23
C GLU A 21 5.08 -14.94 3.09
N THR A 22 4.49 -16.05 2.63
CA THR A 22 5.21 -17.31 2.39
C THR A 22 6.32 -17.13 1.35
N PHE A 23 6.02 -16.50 0.21
CA PHE A 23 7.01 -16.25 -0.84
C PHE A 23 8.16 -15.36 -0.38
N LEU A 24 7.85 -14.25 0.28
CA LEU A 24 8.89 -13.29 0.71
C LEU A 24 9.76 -13.87 1.84
N LYS A 25 9.18 -14.63 2.78
CA LYS A 25 9.97 -15.36 3.79
C LYS A 25 10.85 -16.44 3.18
N ALA A 26 10.33 -17.22 2.23
CA ALA A 26 11.10 -18.23 1.51
C ALA A 26 12.27 -17.63 0.72
N ALA A 27 12.15 -16.36 0.28
CA ALA A 27 13.21 -15.59 -0.34
C ALA A 27 14.24 -15.00 0.67
N GLY A 28 14.10 -15.27 1.97
CA GLY A 28 15.03 -14.81 3.00
C GLY A 28 14.78 -13.38 3.49
N HIS A 29 13.54 -12.89 3.41
CA HIS A 29 13.16 -11.59 3.96
C HIS A 29 12.51 -11.72 5.34
N GLU A 30 12.71 -10.69 6.17
CA GLU A 30 12.00 -10.51 7.44
C GLU A 30 10.75 -9.68 7.17
N LEU A 31 9.59 -10.11 7.66
CA LEU A 31 8.31 -9.46 7.39
C LEU A 31 7.63 -9.02 8.67
N THR A 32 7.07 -7.81 8.62
CA THR A 32 5.96 -7.37 9.47
C THR A 32 4.76 -7.15 8.57
N VAL A 33 3.66 -7.84 8.84
CA VAL A 33 2.38 -7.64 8.16
C VAL A 33 1.44 -6.90 9.11
N THR A 34 0.76 -5.85 8.64
CA THR A 34 -0.22 -5.11 9.44
C THR A 34 -1.31 -4.51 8.55
N GLU A 35 -2.51 -4.35 9.11
CA GLU A 35 -3.57 -3.53 8.50
C GLU A 35 -3.59 -2.10 9.07
N ASP A 36 -2.88 -1.88 10.19
CA ASP A 36 -2.75 -0.57 10.84
C ASP A 36 -1.77 0.31 10.05
N ALA A 37 -2.34 1.27 9.31
CA ALA A 37 -1.59 2.23 8.52
C ALA A 37 -0.90 3.32 9.35
N SER A 38 -1.19 3.44 10.65
CA SER A 38 -0.62 4.50 11.50
C SER A 38 0.91 4.43 11.59
N VAL A 39 1.49 3.25 11.33
CA VAL A 39 2.93 3.04 11.21
C VAL A 39 3.57 3.94 10.13
N LEU A 40 2.81 4.29 9.08
CA LEU A 40 3.29 5.14 8.00
C LEU A 40 3.55 6.58 8.48
N GLY A 41 2.83 7.04 9.50
CA GLY A 41 3.06 8.35 10.14
C GLY A 41 4.17 8.33 11.20
N ARG A 42 4.68 7.16 11.58
CA ARG A 42 5.67 6.99 12.66
C ARG A 42 7.07 6.75 12.08
N ALA A 43 7.73 7.83 11.69
CA ALA A 43 9.02 7.79 10.98
C ALA A 43 10.09 6.92 11.66
N ALA A 44 10.20 6.96 13.00
CA ALA A 44 11.17 6.15 13.74
C ALA A 44 10.96 4.64 13.54
N GLU A 45 9.70 4.21 13.44
CA GLU A 45 9.35 2.81 13.20
C GLU A 45 9.48 2.45 11.72
N LEU A 46 8.95 3.31 10.83
CA LEU A 46 8.99 3.08 9.39
C LEU A 46 10.42 2.99 8.85
N ASN A 47 11.35 3.79 9.38
CA ASN A 47 12.76 3.78 9.00
C ASN A 47 13.49 2.47 9.34
N GLY A 48 12.92 1.67 10.24
CA GLY A 48 13.41 0.33 10.56
C GLY A 48 13.21 -0.70 9.44
N TYR A 49 12.49 -0.34 8.37
CA TYR A 49 12.23 -1.21 7.22
C TYR A 49 13.04 -0.76 6.00
N ASP A 50 13.43 -1.72 5.16
CA ASP A 50 14.16 -1.50 3.91
C ASP A 50 13.24 -1.17 2.74
N ALA A 51 12.06 -1.79 2.73
CA ALA A 51 11.00 -1.48 1.78
C ALA A 51 9.61 -1.60 2.38
N LEU A 52 8.70 -0.80 1.83
CA LEU A 52 7.26 -0.82 2.06
C LEU A 52 6.58 -1.59 0.92
N VAL A 53 5.70 -2.53 1.26
CA VAL A 53 4.92 -3.31 0.31
C VAL A 53 3.44 -3.05 0.57
N PHE A 54 2.75 -2.49 -0.40
CA PHE A 54 1.30 -2.36 -0.35
C PHE A 54 0.66 -3.59 -1.01
N ASN A 55 -0.04 -4.37 -0.19
CA ASN A 55 -1.03 -5.37 -0.59
C ASN A 55 -2.40 -4.94 -0.02
N THR A 56 -2.81 -3.73 -0.38
CA THR A 56 -3.98 -3.06 0.17
C THR A 56 -4.54 -2.09 -0.85
N ARG A 57 -5.86 -1.85 -0.82
CA ARG A 57 -6.47 -0.75 -1.57
C ARG A 57 -6.87 0.29 -0.55
N ARG A 58 -6.22 1.45 -0.57
CA ARG A 58 -6.51 2.56 0.35
C ARG A 58 -7.59 3.44 -0.25
N GLU A 59 -8.75 3.47 0.39
CA GLU A 59 -9.92 4.19 -0.12
C GLU A 59 -10.87 4.61 0.99
N ASP A 60 -11.56 5.72 0.75
CA ASP A 60 -12.68 6.16 1.57
C ASP A 60 -13.98 5.73 0.88
N ILE A 61 -14.58 4.65 1.38
CA ILE A 61 -15.88 4.16 0.90
C ILE A 61 -16.88 4.15 2.05
N ALA A 62 -17.97 4.88 1.85
CA ALA A 62 -19.13 4.88 2.73
C ALA A 62 -19.64 3.45 2.96
N GLY A 63 -19.72 3.04 4.23
CA GLY A 63 -20.28 1.76 4.66
C GLY A 63 -19.32 0.55 4.62
N PHE A 64 -18.05 0.74 4.24
CA PHE A 64 -17.03 -0.32 4.27
C PHE A 64 -15.96 -0.09 5.35
N GLY A 65 -15.75 1.17 5.75
CA GLY A 65 -14.74 1.59 6.71
C GLY A 65 -13.83 2.64 6.09
N ASP A 66 -13.21 3.46 6.93
CA ASP A 66 -12.23 4.44 6.49
C ASP A 66 -10.86 3.77 6.34
N TRP A 67 -10.52 3.46 5.10
CA TRP A 67 -9.21 2.94 4.70
C TRP A 67 -8.40 4.01 3.97
N ALA A 68 -8.80 5.28 4.01
CA ALA A 68 -7.95 6.34 3.50
C ALA A 68 -6.65 6.40 4.31
N LEU A 69 -5.63 7.03 3.74
CA LEU A 69 -4.45 7.40 4.49
C LEU A 69 -4.64 8.84 4.96
N SER A 70 -4.43 9.08 6.25
CA SER A 70 -4.35 10.41 6.83
C SER A 70 -3.19 11.21 6.26
N THR A 71 -3.24 12.53 6.38
CA THR A 71 -2.16 13.43 5.92
C THR A 71 -0.80 13.05 6.49
N ASP A 72 -0.73 12.63 7.76
CA ASP A 72 0.52 12.22 8.40
C ASP A 72 1.08 10.92 7.82
N GLU A 73 0.22 9.95 7.53
CA GLU A 73 0.60 8.69 6.87
C GLU A 73 1.07 8.93 5.43
N GLN A 74 0.37 9.79 4.68
CA GLN A 74 0.79 10.20 3.33
C GLN A 74 2.14 10.90 3.36
N ASN A 75 2.36 11.82 4.30
CA ASN A 75 3.60 12.57 4.44
C ASN A 75 4.77 11.67 4.87
N GLY A 76 4.55 10.76 5.82
CA GLY A 76 5.56 9.81 6.26
C GLY A 76 5.95 8.83 5.14
N MET A 77 4.97 8.34 4.37
CA MET A 77 5.24 7.53 3.18
C MET A 77 6.07 8.29 2.13
N LYS A 78 5.71 9.54 1.80
CA LYS A 78 6.50 10.38 0.88
C LYS A 78 7.92 10.58 1.37
N ALA A 79 8.10 10.90 2.66
CA ALA A 79 9.43 11.08 3.25
C ALA A 79 10.27 9.80 3.20
N TYR A 80 9.66 8.65 3.50
CA TYR A 80 10.31 7.34 3.41
C TYR A 80 10.81 7.04 1.99
N ILE A 81 9.94 7.20 0.98
CA ILE A 81 10.30 6.97 -0.43
C ILE A 81 11.38 7.96 -0.88
N ASN A 82 11.23 9.25 -0.57
CA ASN A 82 12.22 10.28 -0.92
C ASN A 82 13.59 10.06 -0.23
N SER A 83 13.65 9.30 0.86
CA SER A 83 14.91 8.91 1.51
C SER A 83 15.67 7.78 0.79
N GLY A 84 15.12 7.27 -0.32
CA GLY A 84 15.72 6.20 -1.13
C GLY A 84 15.31 4.80 -0.70
N LYS A 85 14.29 4.66 0.16
CA LYS A 85 13.76 3.37 0.58
C LYS A 85 12.81 2.79 -0.47
N GLY A 86 12.72 1.46 -0.51
CA GLY A 86 11.93 0.76 -1.51
C GLY A 86 10.42 0.90 -1.29
N PHE A 87 9.67 1.02 -2.38
CA PHE A 87 8.21 0.94 -2.35
C PHE A 87 7.72 -0.01 -3.45
N VAL A 88 6.89 -0.98 -3.06
CA VAL A 88 6.28 -1.96 -3.96
C VAL A 88 4.76 -1.83 -3.82
N CYS A 89 4.08 -1.61 -4.93
CA CYS A 89 2.64 -1.46 -5.00
C CYS A 89 2.04 -2.60 -5.82
N LEU A 90 1.23 -3.48 -5.21
CA LEU A 90 0.78 -4.70 -5.86
C LEU A 90 -0.63 -4.56 -6.43
N HIS A 91 -0.77 -4.88 -7.72
CA HIS A 91 -2.07 -4.99 -8.39
C HIS A 91 -2.95 -3.74 -8.21
N ILE A 92 -4.06 -3.86 -7.48
CA ILE A 92 -5.06 -2.81 -7.28
C ILE A 92 -4.61 -1.77 -6.24
N SER A 93 -3.48 -1.98 -5.57
CA SER A 93 -2.91 -0.98 -4.67
C SER A 93 -2.58 0.34 -5.38
N THR A 94 -2.39 0.34 -6.70
CA THR A 94 -2.19 1.56 -7.50
C THR A 94 -3.48 2.33 -7.76
N CYS A 95 -4.65 1.83 -7.33
CA CYS A 95 -5.91 2.57 -7.46
C CYS A 95 -5.80 3.92 -6.74
N LEU A 96 -6.10 5.01 -7.44
CA LEU A 96 -5.99 6.37 -6.93
C LEU A 96 -6.97 6.60 -5.77
N PRO A 97 -6.50 6.91 -4.54
CA PRO A 97 -7.35 7.28 -3.43
C PRO A 97 -7.97 8.67 -3.70
N SER A 98 -9.27 8.83 -3.43
CA SER A 98 -10.00 10.08 -3.70
C SER A 98 -9.39 11.32 -3.03
N GLY A 99 -8.82 11.16 -1.83
CA GLY A 99 -8.20 12.23 -1.04
C GLY A 99 -6.69 12.41 -1.23
N TRP A 100 -6.05 11.68 -2.14
CA TRP A 100 -4.60 11.75 -2.32
C TRP A 100 -4.17 11.64 -3.80
N PRO A 101 -4.42 12.68 -4.62
CA PRO A 101 -4.11 12.65 -6.04
C PRO A 101 -2.61 12.45 -6.34
N GLU A 102 -1.71 12.94 -5.49
CA GLU A 102 -0.25 12.78 -5.65
C GLU A 102 0.20 11.31 -5.55
N TYR A 103 -0.64 10.41 -5.04
CA TYR A 103 -0.36 8.99 -5.02
C TYR A 103 -0.13 8.40 -6.41
N HIS A 104 -0.79 8.98 -7.42
CA HIS A 104 -0.63 8.57 -8.82
C HIS A 104 0.79 8.83 -9.34
N ASP A 105 1.41 9.94 -8.92
CA ASP A 105 2.78 10.28 -9.28
C ASP A 105 3.79 9.33 -8.60
N ILE A 106 3.50 8.94 -7.35
CA ILE A 106 4.33 7.99 -6.59
C ILE A 106 4.31 6.60 -7.23
N THR A 107 3.15 6.16 -7.70
CA THR A 107 2.95 4.84 -8.31
C THR A 107 3.26 4.81 -9.82
N GLY A 108 3.42 5.98 -10.44
CA GLY A 108 3.68 6.11 -11.88
C GLY A 108 2.45 5.84 -12.76
N GLY A 109 1.27 5.72 -12.16
CA GLY A 109 0.04 5.32 -12.85
C GLY A 109 -0.89 4.51 -11.95
N GLY A 110 -2.16 4.39 -12.34
CA GLY A 110 -3.11 3.65 -11.53
C GLY A 110 -4.54 3.65 -12.07
N TRP A 111 -5.39 2.83 -11.45
CA TRP A 111 -6.82 2.84 -11.72
C TRP A 111 -7.46 4.10 -11.11
N ILE A 112 -8.24 4.84 -11.91
CA ILE A 112 -9.01 6.00 -11.44
C ILE A 112 -10.49 5.63 -11.48
N SER A 113 -11.11 5.47 -10.30
CA SER A 113 -12.52 5.08 -10.18
C SER A 113 -13.42 6.10 -10.89
N GLY A 114 -14.28 5.62 -11.80
CA GLY A 114 -15.18 6.46 -12.60
C GLY A 114 -14.58 6.96 -13.92
N THR A 115 -13.27 6.78 -14.14
CA THR A 115 -12.58 7.19 -15.38
C THR A 115 -11.96 6.00 -16.10
N SER A 116 -11.22 5.16 -15.37
CA SER A 116 -10.65 3.92 -15.90
C SER A 116 -11.75 2.89 -16.16
N PHE A 117 -11.55 2.05 -17.16
CA PHE A 117 -12.46 0.96 -17.49
C PHE A 117 -11.67 -0.23 -18.04
N HIS A 118 -12.21 -1.44 -17.86
CA HIS A 118 -11.73 -2.59 -18.60
C HIS A 118 -12.26 -2.50 -20.03
N PRO A 119 -11.41 -2.61 -21.07
CA PRO A 119 -11.89 -2.62 -22.43
C PRO A 119 -12.82 -3.83 -22.66
N PRO A 120 -13.73 -3.77 -23.66
CA PRO A 120 -14.70 -4.84 -23.92
C PRO A 120 -14.06 -6.21 -24.20
N TYR A 121 -12.81 -6.20 -24.67
CA TYR A 121 -11.97 -7.36 -24.90
C TYR A 121 -10.63 -7.06 -24.22
N GLY A 122 -10.26 -7.89 -23.24
CA GLY A 122 -9.00 -7.77 -22.49
C GLY A 122 -7.77 -7.95 -23.36
#